data_AF-A0A970RQ59-F1
#
_entry.id   AF-A0A970RQ59-F1
#
_cell.length_a   1.000
_cell.length_b   1.000
_cell.length_c   1.000
_cell.angle_alpha   90.00
_cell.angle_beta   90.00
_cell.angle_gamma   90.00
#
_symmetry.space_group_name_H-M   'P 1'
#
loop_
_entity.id
_entity.type
_entity.pdbx_description
1 polymer ?
#
loop_
_entity_poly.entity_id
_entity_poly.type
_entity_poly.pdbx_seq_one_letter_code
_entity_poly.pdbx_strand_id
1 'polypeptide(L)'
;MFPTIKITQTTQPRKRPVPGDSLPFGTFFTDHMFSMDYVEGQGWINPRIEPFGDITIPPTAMVFHYGQAVFEGLKAYRCPDDSINLFRPLLNYERLNISDERLVIPPLDTEFCVHATKELVRLDRGWIPSGEGESLYIRPFVFATDPYLGVRPSKTYRFMILLSPSGAYYPQGIDPVKIYV
;
A
#
# COMPACT_ATOMS: atom_id res chain seq x y z
N MET A 1 -4.12 4.62 -22.20
CA MET A 1 -4.82 5.50 -21.22
C MET A 1 -5.23 4.61 -20.08
N PHE A 2 -4.91 4.97 -18.84
CA PHE A 2 -5.23 4.15 -17.66
C PHE A 2 -6.75 4.11 -17.39
N PRO A 3 -7.26 3.06 -16.73
CA PRO A 3 -8.64 3.05 -16.26
C PRO A 3 -8.87 4.18 -15.24
N THR A 4 -10.06 4.76 -15.27
CA THR A 4 -10.46 5.82 -14.33
C THR A 4 -10.52 5.29 -12.90
N ILE A 5 -9.80 5.94 -11.98
CA ILE A 5 -9.87 5.63 -10.55
C ILE A 5 -11.07 6.38 -9.95
N LYS A 6 -12.04 5.65 -9.39
CA LYS A 6 -13.16 6.27 -8.66
C LYS A 6 -12.66 6.79 -7.31
N ILE A 7 -12.82 8.08 -7.03
CA ILE A 7 -12.36 8.69 -5.77
C ILE A 7 -13.55 9.04 -4.90
N THR A 8 -13.56 8.56 -3.66
CA THR A 8 -14.52 8.92 -2.61
C THR A 8 -13.75 9.52 -1.43
N GLN A 9 -13.96 10.80 -1.16
CA GLN A 9 -13.31 11.49 -0.05
C GLN A 9 -13.99 11.16 1.29
N THR A 10 -13.20 11.07 2.36
CA THR A 10 -13.73 10.92 3.72
C THR A 10 -14.51 12.16 4.15
N THR A 11 -15.60 11.94 4.89
CA THR A 11 -16.34 13.00 5.59
C THR A 11 -15.93 13.11 7.06
N GLN A 12 -15.05 12.22 7.54
CA GLN A 12 -14.57 12.15 8.91
C GLN A 12 -13.03 12.03 8.91
N PRO A 13 -12.31 13.13 8.61
CA PRO A 13 -10.85 13.10 8.58
C PRO A 13 -10.29 12.79 9.96
N ARG A 14 -9.24 11.97 9.98
CA ARG A 14 -8.53 11.59 11.21
C ARG A 14 -7.65 12.75 11.68
N LYS A 15 -7.32 12.74 12.97
CA LYS A 15 -6.33 13.66 13.51
C LYS A 15 -4.96 13.30 12.92
N ARG A 16 -4.39 14.23 12.14
CA ARG A 16 -3.03 14.11 11.60
C ARG A 16 -2.00 14.28 12.71
N PRO A 17 -0.87 13.55 12.66
CA PRO A 17 0.29 13.86 13.49
C PRO A 17 0.76 15.30 13.25
N VAL A 18 1.23 15.95 14.30
CA VAL A 18 1.83 17.29 14.23
C VAL A 18 3.36 17.20 14.34
N PRO A 19 4.10 18.20 13.86
CA PRO A 19 5.55 18.21 14.00
C PRO A 19 6.00 17.99 15.44
N GLY A 20 6.90 17.03 15.64
CA GLY A 20 7.39 16.63 16.97
C GLY A 20 6.65 15.45 17.61
N ASP A 21 5.54 14.98 17.02
CA ASP A 21 4.91 13.74 17.44
C ASP A 21 5.83 12.54 17.19
N SER A 22 5.79 11.54 18.08
CA SER A 22 6.40 10.24 17.81
C SER A 22 5.63 9.56 16.68
N LEU A 23 6.35 9.11 15.65
CA LEU A 23 5.81 8.42 14.48
C LEU A 23 6.34 6.97 14.45
N PRO A 24 5.81 6.06 15.30
CA PRO A 24 6.17 4.66 15.24
C PRO A 24 5.77 4.07 13.90
N PHE A 25 6.61 3.19 13.38
CA PHE A 25 6.38 2.57 12.09
C PHE A 25 5.08 1.75 12.09
N GLY A 26 4.15 2.08 11.18
CA GLY A 26 2.96 1.28 10.91
C GLY A 26 1.83 1.38 11.95
N THR A 27 1.83 2.39 12.83
CA THR A 27 0.79 2.56 13.85
C THR A 27 -0.26 3.60 13.48
N PHE A 28 0.09 4.55 12.62
CA PHE A 28 -0.82 5.58 12.11
C PHE A 28 -1.14 5.32 10.64
N PHE A 29 -2.36 5.60 10.21
CA PHE A 29 -2.80 5.43 8.83
C PHE A 29 -3.53 6.66 8.34
N THR A 30 -3.38 6.98 7.06
CA THR A 30 -3.98 8.16 6.45
C THR A 30 -5.49 8.03 6.28
N ASP A 31 -6.14 9.06 5.74
CA ASP A 31 -7.59 9.14 5.61
C ASP A 31 -8.17 8.18 4.56
N HIS A 32 -7.38 7.78 3.56
CA HIS A 32 -7.84 6.99 2.43
C HIS A 32 -6.96 5.76 2.19
N MET A 33 -7.51 4.83 1.41
CA MET A 33 -6.81 3.67 0.86
C MET A 33 -7.18 3.49 -0.61
N PHE A 34 -6.29 2.86 -1.38
CA PHE A 34 -6.61 2.40 -2.73
C PHE A 34 -7.01 0.92 -2.71
N SER A 35 -7.97 0.54 -3.55
CA SER A 35 -8.39 -0.83 -3.80
C SER A 35 -8.61 -1.09 -5.30
N MET A 36 -8.25 -2.29 -5.76
CA MET A 36 -8.58 -2.81 -7.09
C MET A 36 -8.84 -4.31 -6.99
N ASP A 37 -9.88 -4.79 -7.67
CA ASP A 37 -10.30 -6.19 -7.60
C ASP A 37 -9.80 -6.96 -8.81
N TYR A 38 -9.48 -8.24 -8.64
CA TYR A 38 -9.29 -9.16 -9.75
C TYR A 38 -10.40 -10.20 -9.75
N VAL A 39 -10.92 -10.52 -10.93
CA VAL A 39 -11.81 -11.66 -11.16
C VAL A 39 -11.33 -12.42 -12.40
N GLU A 40 -11.19 -13.74 -12.27
CA GLU A 40 -10.83 -14.63 -13.39
C GLU A 40 -11.76 -14.39 -14.59
N GLY A 41 -11.16 -14.22 -15.77
CA GLY A 41 -11.89 -13.91 -17.02
C GLY A 41 -12.23 -12.44 -17.21
N GLN A 42 -12.18 -11.59 -16.17
CA GLN A 42 -12.37 -10.14 -16.28
C GLN A 42 -11.07 -9.34 -16.10
N GLY A 43 -10.10 -9.91 -15.39
CA GLY A 43 -8.84 -9.23 -15.07
C GLY A 43 -8.98 -8.28 -13.86
N TRP A 44 -8.11 -7.27 -13.82
CA TRP A 44 -8.13 -6.23 -12.80
C TRP A 44 -9.18 -5.16 -13.12
N ILE A 45 -10.11 -4.96 -12.21
CA ILE A 45 -11.31 -4.12 -12.36
C ILE A 45 -11.57 -3.28 -11.11
N ASN A 46 -12.47 -2.29 -11.23
CA ASN A 46 -12.95 -1.46 -10.13
C ASN A 46 -11.87 -0.72 -9.32
N PRO A 47 -10.89 -0.04 -9.96
CA PRO A 47 -9.90 0.75 -9.23
C PRO A 47 -10.58 1.93 -8.51
N ARG A 48 -10.29 2.09 -7.23
CA ARG A 48 -10.92 3.11 -6.38
C ARG A 48 -10.00 3.59 -5.27
N ILE A 49 -10.17 4.86 -4.90
CA ILE A 49 -9.67 5.43 -3.66
C ILE A 49 -10.89 5.71 -2.78
N GLU A 50 -10.87 5.19 -1.57
CA GLU A 50 -11.99 5.23 -0.63
C GLU A 50 -11.50 5.56 0.78
N PRO A 51 -12.38 6.05 1.69
CA PRO A 51 -12.00 6.28 3.07
C PRO A 51 -11.41 5.01 3.68
N PHE A 52 -10.34 5.15 4.45
CA PHE A 52 -9.72 4.01 5.12
C PHE A 52 -10.74 3.34 6.04
N GLY A 53 -10.90 2.03 5.90
CA GLY A 53 -11.75 1.23 6.76
C GLY A 53 -11.42 -0.25 6.68
N ASP A 54 -12.07 -1.02 7.53
CA ASP A 54 -11.96 -2.47 7.52
C ASP A 54 -12.51 -3.05 6.22
N ILE A 55 -11.97 -4.21 5.83
CA ILE A 55 -12.43 -4.97 4.67
C ILE A 55 -13.19 -6.21 5.14
N THR A 56 -14.34 -6.46 4.50
CA THR A 56 -15.10 -7.69 4.74
C THR A 56 -14.57 -8.80 3.85
N ILE A 57 -14.10 -9.89 4.47
CA ILE A 57 -13.60 -11.08 3.78
C ILE A 57 -14.21 -12.31 4.46
N PRO A 58 -14.72 -13.31 3.71
CA PRO A 58 -15.22 -14.55 4.30
C PRO A 58 -14.10 -15.32 5.00
N PRO A 59 -14.38 -16.02 6.12
CA PRO A 59 -13.37 -16.81 6.83
C PRO A 59 -12.81 -17.97 6.00
N THR A 60 -13.50 -18.35 4.92
CA THR A 60 -13.06 -19.36 3.95
C THR A 60 -12.14 -18.81 2.86
N ALA A 61 -11.80 -17.52 2.90
CA ALA A 61 -10.92 -16.91 1.89
C ALA A 61 -9.53 -17.54 1.90
N MET A 62 -9.02 -17.89 0.72
CA MET A 62 -7.77 -18.64 0.56
C MET A 62 -6.55 -17.96 1.21
N VAL A 63 -6.54 -16.62 1.35
CA VAL A 63 -5.46 -15.92 2.06
C VAL A 63 -5.25 -16.44 3.48
N PHE A 64 -6.32 -16.81 4.20
CA PHE A 64 -6.23 -17.26 5.59
C PHE A 64 -5.75 -18.71 5.74
N HIS A 65 -5.91 -19.53 4.70
CA HIS A 65 -5.60 -20.96 4.75
C HIS A 65 -4.28 -21.30 4.06
N TYR A 66 -3.93 -20.55 3.02
CA TYR A 66 -2.81 -20.86 2.13
C TYR A 66 -1.81 -19.72 1.95
N GLY A 67 -2.03 -18.58 2.61
CA GLY A 67 -1.10 -17.46 2.59
C GLY A 67 -0.84 -16.89 1.19
N GLN A 68 -1.80 -17.01 0.27
CA GLN A 68 -1.66 -16.48 -1.10
C GLN A 68 -1.80 -14.94 -1.07
N ALA A 69 -0.74 -14.29 -0.62
CA ALA A 69 -0.62 -12.85 -0.48
C ALA A 69 0.84 -12.39 -0.61
N VAL A 70 1.02 -11.18 -1.12
CA VAL A 70 2.31 -10.52 -1.35
C VAL A 70 2.20 -9.06 -0.92
N PHE A 71 3.27 -8.47 -0.42
CA PHE A 71 3.33 -7.04 -0.14
C PHE A 71 4.62 -6.40 -0.63
N GLU A 72 4.59 -5.07 -0.74
CA GLU A 72 5.72 -4.21 -1.04
C GLU A 72 5.92 -3.11 0.01
N GLY A 73 7.05 -2.42 -0.09
CA GLY A 73 7.38 -1.30 0.78
C GLY A 73 8.18 -0.23 0.05
N LEU A 74 7.62 0.97 -0.01
CA LEU A 74 8.25 2.15 -0.59
C LEU A 74 7.87 3.40 0.19
N LYS A 75 8.45 4.55 -0.17
CA LYS A 75 8.30 5.79 0.58
C LYS A 75 8.07 7.00 -0.33
N ALA A 76 7.25 7.93 0.17
CA ALA A 76 7.18 9.30 -0.32
C ALA A 76 7.87 10.25 0.66
N TYR A 77 8.53 11.26 0.11
CA TYR A 77 9.30 12.25 0.85
C TYR A 77 8.84 13.65 0.48
N ARG A 78 8.64 14.51 1.48
CA ARG A 78 8.47 15.94 1.26
C ARG A 78 9.85 16.57 1.10
N CYS A 79 10.07 17.25 -0.01
CA CYS A 79 11.31 17.93 -0.32
C CYS A 79 11.30 19.36 0.25
N PRO A 80 12.46 20.04 0.34
CA PRO A 80 12.54 21.41 0.85
C PRO A 80 11.71 22.43 0.06
N ASP A 81 11.42 22.16 -1.22
CA ASP A 81 10.58 22.99 -2.10
C ASP A 81 9.08 22.62 -2.03
N ASP A 82 8.67 21.82 -1.04
CA ASP A 82 7.34 21.24 -0.85
C ASP A 82 6.91 20.23 -1.93
N SER A 83 7.78 19.90 -2.89
CA SER A 83 7.52 18.82 -3.84
C SER A 83 7.52 17.45 -3.15
N ILE A 84 6.79 16.50 -3.72
CA ILE A 84 6.67 15.15 -3.17
C ILE A 84 7.35 14.17 -4.13
N ASN A 85 8.39 13.50 -3.64
CA ASN A 85 9.16 12.54 -4.42
C ASN A 85 8.91 11.11 -3.95
N LEU A 86 8.76 10.22 -4.93
CA LEU A 86 8.80 8.77 -4.73
C LEU A 86 10.17 8.25 -5.18
N PHE A 87 10.77 7.35 -4.40
CA PHE A 87 12.05 6.77 -4.78
C PHE A 87 11.86 5.48 -5.59
N ARG A 88 12.11 5.55 -6.90
CA ARG A 88 12.09 4.41 -7.85
C ARG A 88 10.85 3.49 -7.74
N PRO A 89 9.61 4.03 -7.68
CA PRO A 89 8.42 3.24 -7.38
C PRO A 89 8.15 2.13 -8.41
N LEU A 90 8.56 2.31 -9.66
CA LEU A 90 8.40 1.31 -10.71
C LEU A 90 9.08 -0.03 -10.35
N LEU A 91 10.28 0.02 -9.75
CA LEU A 91 11.02 -1.19 -9.38
C LEU A 91 10.36 -1.97 -8.24
N ASN A 92 9.65 -1.28 -7.34
CA ASN A 92 8.85 -1.94 -6.32
C ASN A 92 7.72 -2.73 -6.98
N TYR A 93 7.02 -2.16 -7.96
CA TYR A 93 5.93 -2.85 -8.65
C TYR A 93 6.41 -3.96 -9.59
N GLU A 94 7.58 -3.81 -10.22
CA GLU A 94 8.23 -4.92 -10.92
C GLU A 94 8.55 -6.08 -9.97
N ARG A 95 9.08 -5.79 -8.77
CA ARG A 95 9.34 -6.81 -7.76
C ARG A 95 8.07 -7.43 -7.17
N LEU A 96 6.99 -6.65 -7.08
CA LEU A 96 5.67 -7.16 -6.72
C LEU A 96 5.22 -8.21 -7.73
N ASN A 97 5.31 -7.92 -9.03
CA ASN A 97 4.95 -8.87 -10.08
C ASN A 97 5.80 -10.16 -10.08
N ILE A 98 7.11 -10.07 -9.77
CA ILE A 98 7.96 -11.27 -9.59
C ILE A 98 7.43 -12.15 -8.44
N SER A 99 6.98 -11.51 -7.36
CA SER A 99 6.45 -12.21 -6.19
C SER A 99 5.04 -12.76 -6.45
N ASP A 100 4.21 -12.03 -7.19
CA ASP A 100 2.89 -12.45 -7.66
C ASP A 100 3.00 -13.70 -8.55
N GLU A 101 3.92 -13.70 -9.52
CA GLU A 101 4.20 -14.87 -10.36
C GLU A 101 4.55 -16.10 -9.52
N ARG A 102 5.37 -15.94 -8.48
CA ARG A 102 5.77 -17.03 -7.59
C ARG A 102 4.59 -17.65 -6.84
N LEU A 103 3.53 -16.88 -6.60
CA LEU A 103 2.29 -17.33 -5.96
C LEU A 103 1.14 -17.58 -6.94
N VAL A 104 1.41 -17.57 -8.26
CA VAL A 104 0.39 -17.74 -9.30
C VAL A 104 -0.72 -16.68 -9.20
N ILE A 105 -0.34 -15.46 -8.83
CA ILE A 105 -1.20 -14.28 -8.81
C ILE A 105 -1.07 -13.59 -10.19
N PRO A 106 -2.18 -13.15 -10.81
CA PRO A 106 -2.16 -12.42 -12.07
C PRO A 106 -1.34 -11.12 -11.98
N PRO A 107 -0.52 -10.79 -13.00
CA PRO A 107 0.33 -9.60 -12.94
C PRO A 107 -0.50 -8.30 -12.94
N LEU A 108 0.02 -7.29 -12.27
CA LEU A 108 -0.46 -5.92 -12.29
C LEU A 108 0.23 -5.10 -13.39
N ASP A 109 -0.45 -4.11 -13.96
CA ASP A 109 0.18 -3.06 -14.77
C ASP A 109 0.99 -2.13 -13.84
N THR A 110 2.31 -2.23 -13.89
CA THR A 110 3.21 -1.52 -12.97
C THR A 110 3.12 0.00 -13.12
N GLU A 111 2.96 0.50 -14.34
CA GLU A 111 2.80 1.93 -14.62
C GLU A 111 1.46 2.44 -14.08
N PHE A 112 0.40 1.65 -14.20
CA PHE A 112 -0.88 1.96 -13.57
C PHE A 112 -0.78 1.96 -12.03
N CYS A 113 -0.08 1.00 -11.43
CA CYS A 113 0.15 0.97 -9.99
C CYS A 113 0.93 2.21 -9.50
N VAL A 114 1.94 2.67 -10.25
CA VAL A 114 2.63 3.94 -9.98
C VAL A 114 1.67 5.12 -10.06
N HIS A 115 0.80 5.16 -11.08
CA HIS A 115 -0.22 6.20 -11.23
C HIS A 115 -1.22 6.21 -10.05
N ALA A 116 -1.76 5.05 -9.67
CA ALA A 116 -2.67 4.91 -8.53
C ALA A 116 -2.02 5.34 -7.21
N THR A 117 -0.74 4.98 -7.01
CA THR A 117 0.05 5.45 -5.86
C THR A 117 0.13 6.96 -5.81
N LYS A 118 0.43 7.60 -6.95
CA LYS A 118 0.53 9.06 -7.05
C LYS A 118 -0.80 9.74 -6.75
N GLU A 119 -1.92 9.22 -7.25
CA GLU A 119 -3.24 9.79 -6.95
C GLU A 119 -3.60 9.66 -5.46
N LEU A 120 -3.33 8.51 -4.84
CA LEU A 120 -3.56 8.32 -3.40
C LEU A 120 -2.68 9.24 -2.55
N VAL A 121 -1.38 9.30 -2.84
CA VAL A 121 -0.43 10.18 -2.15
C VAL A 121 -0.78 11.66 -2.35
N ARG A 122 -1.29 12.04 -3.53
CA ARG A 122 -1.74 13.41 -3.81
C ARG A 122 -2.96 13.78 -2.98
N LEU A 123 -3.92 12.87 -2.85
CA LEU A 123 -5.11 13.07 -2.01
C LEU A 123 -4.72 13.21 -0.53
N ASP A 124 -3.83 12.33 -0.05
CA ASP A 124 -3.37 12.32 1.35
C ASP A 124 -2.07 13.09 1.57
N ARG A 125 -1.73 14.06 0.70
CA ARG A 125 -0.46 14.81 0.77
C ARG A 125 -0.24 15.53 2.10
N GLY A 126 -1.31 15.84 2.80
CA GLY A 126 -1.29 16.48 4.12
C GLY A 126 -0.80 15.57 5.25
N TRP A 127 -0.64 14.26 4.99
CA TRP A 127 -0.11 13.26 5.93
C TRP A 127 1.39 13.02 5.79
N ILE A 128 2.02 13.54 4.74
CA ILE A 128 3.46 13.36 4.53
C ILE A 128 4.21 14.26 5.53
N PRO A 129 4.95 13.67 6.48
CA PRO A 129 5.69 14.43 7.48
C PRO A 129 6.80 15.28 6.83
N SER A 130 7.24 16.32 7.54
CA SER A 130 8.23 17.29 7.03
C SER A 130 9.53 17.31 7.83
N GLY A 131 9.66 16.53 8.91
CA GLY A 131 10.89 16.43 9.67
C GLY A 131 11.98 15.68 8.90
N GLU A 132 13.23 15.97 9.27
CA GLU A 132 14.39 15.31 8.66
C GLU A 132 14.37 13.81 8.93
N GLY A 133 14.57 13.00 7.88
CA GLY A 133 14.54 11.54 7.96
C GLY A 133 13.13 10.94 8.07
N GLU A 134 12.09 11.75 8.17
CA GLU A 134 10.70 11.30 8.16
C GLU A 134 10.20 11.03 6.74
N SER A 135 9.18 10.17 6.63
CA SER A 135 8.62 9.79 5.33
C SER A 135 7.19 9.31 5.47
N LEU A 136 6.45 9.31 4.36
CA LEU A 136 5.21 8.57 4.26
C LEU A 136 5.51 7.19 3.68
N TYR A 137 5.37 6.15 4.50
CA TYR A 137 5.51 4.77 4.07
C TYR A 137 4.26 4.33 3.30
N ILE A 138 4.50 3.67 2.16
CA ILE A 138 3.47 3.18 1.24
C ILE A 138 3.55 1.65 1.29
N ARG A 139 2.39 1.01 1.52
CA ARG A 139 2.23 -0.44 1.63
C ARG A 139 1.27 -0.95 0.55
N PRO A 140 1.76 -1.26 -0.66
CA PRO A 140 1.01 -2.03 -1.64
C PRO A 140 0.97 -3.50 -1.24
N PHE A 141 -0.14 -4.19 -1.46
CA PHE A 141 -0.24 -5.63 -1.25
C PHE A 141 -1.38 -6.24 -2.06
N VAL A 142 -1.20 -7.50 -2.43
CA VAL A 142 -2.19 -8.34 -3.11
C VAL A 142 -2.51 -9.53 -2.24
N PHE A 143 -3.78 -9.94 -2.18
CA PHE A 143 -4.18 -11.15 -1.47
C PHE A 143 -5.38 -11.83 -2.11
N ALA A 144 -5.44 -13.15 -1.97
CA ALA A 144 -6.55 -13.98 -2.43
C ALA A 144 -7.84 -13.73 -1.65
N THR A 145 -8.95 -13.58 -2.36
CA THR A 145 -10.29 -13.33 -1.79
C THR A 145 -11.29 -14.46 -2.04
N ASP A 146 -10.89 -15.50 -2.79
CA ASP A 146 -11.76 -16.60 -3.20
C ASP A 146 -12.17 -17.45 -1.98
N PRO A 147 -13.49 -17.61 -1.69
CA PRO A 147 -13.98 -18.37 -0.55
C PRO A 147 -13.94 -19.87 -0.81
N TYR A 148 -12.74 -20.45 -0.84
CA TYR A 148 -12.52 -21.84 -1.23
C TYR A 148 -11.48 -22.53 -0.35
N LEU A 149 -11.82 -23.72 0.17
CA LEU A 149 -10.95 -24.49 1.05
C LEU A 149 -10.06 -25.49 0.30
N GLY A 150 -10.20 -25.70 -1.00
CA GLY A 150 -9.24 -26.53 -1.75
C GLY A 150 -7.99 -25.75 -2.13
N VAL A 151 -6.86 -26.43 -2.31
CA VAL A 151 -5.60 -25.80 -2.73
C VAL A 151 -5.60 -25.62 -4.25
N ARG A 152 -5.61 -24.36 -4.71
CA ARG A 152 -5.44 -23.95 -6.11
C ARG A 152 -5.09 -22.46 -6.18
N PRO A 153 -4.73 -21.90 -7.35
CA PRO A 153 -4.76 -20.46 -7.53
C PRO A 153 -6.17 -19.91 -7.29
N SER A 154 -6.25 -18.84 -6.51
CA SER A 154 -7.49 -18.12 -6.26
C SER A 154 -8.07 -17.56 -7.57
N LYS A 155 -9.39 -17.55 -7.71
CA LYS A 155 -10.07 -16.94 -8.86
C LYS A 155 -10.35 -15.45 -8.66
N THR A 156 -10.21 -14.96 -7.43
CA THR A 156 -10.42 -13.56 -7.10
C THR A 156 -9.28 -13.05 -6.21
N TYR A 157 -8.81 -11.83 -6.48
CA TYR A 157 -7.79 -11.18 -5.66
C TYR A 157 -8.21 -9.75 -5.38
N ARG A 158 -7.53 -9.13 -4.42
CA ARG A 158 -7.62 -7.70 -4.19
C ARG A 158 -6.22 -7.12 -4.04
N PHE A 159 -5.94 -6.08 -4.80
CA PHE A 159 -4.77 -5.23 -4.67
C PHE A 159 -5.16 -3.98 -3.88
N MET A 160 -4.38 -3.63 -2.86
CA MET A 160 -4.62 -2.45 -2.03
C MET A 160 -3.33 -1.67 -1.80
N ILE A 161 -3.48 -0.37 -1.52
CA ILE A 161 -2.37 0.49 -1.08
C ILE A 161 -2.80 1.22 0.18
N LEU A 162 -2.01 1.10 1.24
CA LEU A 162 -2.15 1.86 2.48
C LEU A 162 -0.98 2.82 2.64
N LEU A 163 -1.22 3.90 3.38
CA LEU A 163 -0.23 4.92 3.68
C LEU A 163 -0.09 5.08 5.20
N SER A 164 1.13 5.23 5.67
CA SER A 164 1.45 5.37 7.09
C SER A 164 2.62 6.35 7.29
N PRO A 165 2.47 7.45 8.04
CA PRO A 165 3.60 8.32 8.36
C PRO A 165 4.60 7.57 9.25
N SER A 166 5.88 7.72 8.95
CA SER A 166 6.99 7.07 9.64
C SER A 166 8.05 8.10 10.00
N GLY A 167 8.47 8.08 11.27
CA GLY A 167 9.56 8.92 11.76
C GLY A 167 10.92 8.48 11.22
N ALA A 168 11.96 9.23 11.60
CA ALA A 168 13.34 8.84 11.37
C ALA A 168 13.66 7.53 12.12
N TYR A 169 14.31 6.59 11.42
CA TYR A 169 14.72 5.31 12.02
C TYR A 169 15.78 5.48 13.12
N TYR A 170 16.59 6.53 13.02
CA TYR A 170 17.78 6.76 13.83
C TYR A 170 17.79 8.20 14.36
N PRO A 171 16.88 8.57 15.29
CA PRO A 171 16.79 9.94 15.81
C PRO A 171 18.04 10.39 16.57
N GLN A 172 18.90 9.46 17.01
CA GLN A 172 20.17 9.73 17.70
C GLN A 172 21.42 9.38 16.88
N GLY A 173 21.27 9.10 15.57
CA GLY A 173 22.35 8.58 14.72
C GLY A 173 22.38 7.05 14.64
N ILE A 174 23.40 6.49 13.99
CA ILE A 174 23.51 5.05 13.71
C ILE A 174 23.52 4.26 15.03
N ASP A 175 22.46 3.51 15.29
CA ASP A 175 22.31 2.63 16.44
C ASP A 175 22.47 1.16 16.00
N PRO A 176 23.65 0.53 16.21
CA PRO A 176 23.92 -0.82 15.73
C PRO A 176 23.11 -1.86 16.51
N VAL A 177 22.43 -2.74 15.77
CA VAL A 177 21.68 -3.86 16.35
C VAL A 177 22.58 -5.08 16.53
N LYS A 178 22.40 -5.82 17.63
CA LYS A 178 23.08 -7.10 17.87
C LYS A 178 22.42 -8.19 17.03
N ILE A 179 23.23 -8.95 16.29
CA ILE A 179 22.79 -10.13 15.56
C ILE A 179 23.02 -11.35 16.45
N TYR A 180 21.96 -12.12 16.74
CA TYR A 180 22.08 -13.39 17.43
C TYR A 180 22.67 -14.43 16.46
N VAL A 181 23.77 -15.06 16.85
CA VAL A 181 24.46 -16.16 16.15
C VAL A 181 24.51 -17.38 17.05
#